data_AF-A0AAV0W9E1-F1
#
_entry.id   AF-A0AAV0W9E1-F1
#
_cell.length_a   1.000
_cell.length_b   1.000
_cell.length_c   1.000
_cell.angle_alpha   90.00
_cell.angle_beta   90.00
_cell.angle_gamma   90.00
#
_symmetry.space_group_name_H-M   'P 1'
#
loop_
_entity.id
_entity.type
_entity.pdbx_description
1 polymer ?
#
loop_
_entity_poly.entity_id
_entity_poly.type
_entity_poly.pdbx_seq_one_letter_code
_entity_poly.pdbx_strand_id
1 'polypeptide(L)'
;MLTWQPDWENATKGRWTHTLISDVGKWVNRKYGDTHYFLTQAFTNHGCFNAYLHKIKKADSPNCSMCNADIDDANHTVFECDGYENWQQQLYTEIGHRLTPQDIIGTMLLRKRTWDLILAYIHRIMEHK
;
A
#
# COMPACT_ATOMS: atom_id res chain seq x y z
N MET A 1 7.07 23.25 -9.61
CA MET A 1 6.42 21.92 -9.71
C MET A 1 6.40 21.35 -11.14
N LEU A 2 7.04 21.96 -12.15
CA LEU A 2 6.84 21.58 -13.56
C LEU A 2 7.60 20.33 -14.05
N THR A 3 8.56 19.78 -13.29
CA THR A 3 9.38 18.62 -13.75
C THR A 3 9.06 17.31 -13.06
N TRP A 4 8.42 17.31 -11.87
CA TRP A 4 8.32 16.08 -11.08
C TRP A 4 7.35 15.05 -11.68
N GLN A 5 6.18 15.47 -12.18
CA GLN A 5 5.21 14.52 -12.75
C GLN A 5 5.77 13.79 -14.00
N PRO A 6 6.39 14.49 -14.99
CA PRO A 6 7.04 13.81 -16.11
C PRO A 6 8.19 12.89 -15.68
N ASP A 7 9.03 13.30 -14.73
CA ASP A 7 10.12 12.45 -14.22
C ASP A 7 9.56 11.20 -13.55
N TRP A 8 8.44 11.35 -12.84
CA TRP A 8 7.77 10.25 -12.15
C TRP A 8 7.20 9.21 -13.11
N GLU A 9 6.52 9.67 -14.17
CA GLU A 9 5.96 8.82 -15.21
C GLU A 9 7.04 7.98 -15.91
N ASN A 10 8.19 8.60 -16.21
CA ASN A 10 9.28 7.98 -16.96
C ASN A 10 10.29 7.21 -16.09
N ALA A 11 10.22 7.33 -14.76
CA ALA A 11 11.13 6.62 -13.87
C ALA A 11 10.96 5.10 -13.94
N THR A 12 12.06 4.37 -13.98
CA THR A 12 12.08 2.89 -13.94
C THR A 12 12.05 2.32 -12.52
N LYS A 13 12.38 3.14 -11.51
CA LYS A 13 12.38 2.78 -10.09
C LYS A 13 11.11 3.31 -9.42
N GLY A 14 10.73 2.70 -8.30
CA GLY A 14 9.56 3.14 -7.52
C GLY A 14 8.22 2.86 -8.19
N ARG A 15 8.18 1.94 -9.16
CA ARG A 15 6.96 1.63 -9.93
C ARG A 15 5.77 1.21 -9.07
N TRP A 16 6.01 0.51 -7.96
CA TRP A 16 4.96 0.22 -6.99
C TRP A 16 4.33 1.50 -6.42
N THR A 17 5.16 2.39 -5.87
CA THR A 17 4.69 3.67 -5.34
C THR A 17 4.01 4.50 -6.43
N HIS A 18 4.47 4.42 -7.69
CA HIS A 18 3.80 5.07 -8.82
C HIS A 18 2.42 4.47 -9.11
N THR A 19 2.26 3.15 -9.02
CA THR A 19 0.95 2.50 -9.18
C THR A 19 -0.05 3.09 -8.19
N LEU A 20 0.36 3.32 -6.95
CA LEU A 20 -0.49 3.93 -5.93
C LEU A 20 -0.67 5.44 -6.17
N ILE A 21 0.43 6.17 -6.25
CA ILE A 21 0.49 7.64 -6.34
C ILE A 21 0.86 8.02 -7.77
N SER A 22 -0.09 7.92 -8.70
CA SER A 22 0.14 8.26 -10.10
C SER A 22 0.16 9.77 -10.37
N ASP A 23 -0.62 10.54 -9.60
CA ASP A 23 -0.69 12.01 -9.67
C ASP A 23 -0.02 12.62 -8.42
N VAL A 24 1.21 13.08 -8.62
CA VAL A 24 2.01 13.64 -7.55
C VAL A 24 1.46 14.98 -7.07
N GLY A 25 0.84 15.75 -7.97
CA GLY A 25 0.21 17.02 -7.65
C GLY A 25 -0.90 16.86 -6.62
N LYS A 26 -1.79 15.88 -6.83
CA LYS A 26 -2.85 15.54 -5.86
C LYS A 26 -2.27 15.08 -4.53
N TRP A 27 -1.22 14.26 -4.56
CA TRP A 27 -0.61 13.74 -3.35
C TRP A 27 0.01 14.84 -2.49
N VAL A 28 0.81 15.73 -3.08
CA VAL A 28 1.52 16.80 -2.35
C VAL A 28 0.55 17.86 -1.83
N ASN A 29 -0.50 18.18 -2.59
CA ASN A 29 -1.47 19.21 -2.24
C ASN A 29 -2.67 18.67 -1.43
N ARG A 30 -2.59 17.45 -0.90
CA ARG A 30 -3.66 16.87 -0.08
C ARG A 30 -3.88 17.69 1.19
N LYS A 31 -5.15 17.82 1.61
CA LYS A 31 -5.55 18.67 2.74
C LYS A 31 -5.46 17.97 4.11
N TYR A 32 -5.30 16.65 4.10
CA TYR A 32 -5.28 15.81 5.28
C TYR A 32 -4.48 14.56 4.97
N GLY A 33 -4.14 13.84 6.04
CA GLY A 33 -3.54 12.53 5.95
C GLY A 33 -2.03 12.55 5.98
N ASP A 34 -1.48 12.02 7.08
CA ASP A 34 -0.05 11.84 7.27
C ASP A 34 0.37 10.40 6.99
N THR A 35 1.59 10.26 6.48
CA THR A 35 2.22 8.96 6.27
C THR A 35 3.00 8.54 7.51
N HIS A 36 2.47 7.55 8.23
CA HIS A 36 3.09 6.98 9.42
C HIS A 36 3.92 5.74 9.05
N TYR A 37 4.56 5.11 10.04
CA TYR A 37 5.48 3.98 9.86
C TYR A 37 4.93 2.86 8.94
N PHE A 38 3.76 2.30 9.24
CA PHE A 38 3.18 1.22 8.44
C PHE A 38 2.70 1.66 7.06
N LEU A 39 2.08 2.84 6.96
CA LEU A 39 1.60 3.35 5.68
C LEU A 39 2.76 3.62 4.71
N THR A 40 3.86 4.19 5.22
CA THR A 40 5.08 4.42 4.43
C THR A 40 5.68 3.11 3.93
N GLN A 41 5.72 2.07 4.77
CA GLN A 41 6.19 0.74 4.36
C GLN A 41 5.34 0.18 3.24
N ALA A 42 4.01 0.14 3.42
CA ALA A 42 3.07 -0.32 2.40
C ALA A 42 3.23 0.44 1.08
N PHE A 43 3.39 1.76 1.13
CA PHE A 43 3.48 2.58 -0.09
C PHE A 43 4.81 2.47 -0.81
N THR A 44 5.88 2.14 -0.09
CA THR A 44 7.22 2.01 -0.66
C THR A 44 7.57 0.57 -1.02
N ASN A 45 6.70 -0.39 -0.67
CA ASN A 45 7.00 -1.83 -0.75
C ASN A 45 8.32 -2.20 -0.05
N HIS A 46 8.57 -1.56 1.08
CA HIS A 46 9.76 -1.75 1.89
C HIS A 46 9.38 -2.07 3.33
N GLY A 47 10.33 -2.67 4.06
CA GLY A 47 10.19 -2.93 5.49
C GLY A 47 9.85 -4.39 5.79
N CYS A 48 8.72 -4.66 6.45
CA CYS A 48 8.39 -6.00 6.97
C CYS A 48 7.91 -7.04 5.94
N PHE A 49 8.00 -6.76 4.64
CA PHE A 49 7.63 -7.68 3.58
C PHE A 49 8.74 -8.72 3.35
N ASN A 50 8.42 -10.02 3.43
CA ASN A 50 9.45 -11.08 3.29
C ASN A 50 10.14 -11.03 1.93
N ALA A 51 9.47 -10.60 0.84
CA ALA A 51 10.15 -10.39 -0.44
C ALA A 51 11.26 -9.33 -0.35
N TYR A 52 11.03 -8.24 0.39
CA TYR A 52 12.03 -7.21 0.65
C TYR A 52 13.12 -7.71 1.61
N LEU A 53 12.73 -8.35 2.72
CA LEU A 53 13.67 -8.87 3.73
C LEU A 53 14.60 -9.94 3.13
N HIS A 54 14.07 -10.86 2.32
CA HIS A 54 14.84 -11.87 1.62
C HIS A 54 15.83 -11.25 0.64
N LYS A 55 15.41 -10.23 -0.14
CA LYS A 55 16.30 -9.48 -1.03
C LYS A 55 17.51 -8.87 -0.30
N ILE A 56 17.33 -8.43 0.93
CA ILE A 56 18.41 -7.87 1.78
C ILE A 56 19.03 -8.90 2.74
N LYS A 57 18.74 -10.20 2.56
CA LYS A 57 19.27 -11.32 3.36
C LYS A 57 18.91 -11.23 4.85
N LYS A 58 17.70 -10.77 5.16
CA LYS A 58 17.11 -10.67 6.51
C LYS A 58 15.96 -11.65 6.75
N ALA A 59 15.52 -12.36 5.72
CA ALA A 59 14.59 -13.48 5.82
C ALA A 59 15.11 -14.63 4.93
N ASP A 60 14.77 -15.87 5.29
CA ASP A 60 15.22 -17.07 4.58
C ASP A 60 14.43 -17.34 3.29
N SER A 61 13.24 -16.75 3.17
CA SER A 61 12.32 -16.96 2.05
C SER A 61 11.53 -15.67 1.78
N PRO A 62 11.12 -15.43 0.51
CA PRO A 62 10.24 -14.33 0.14
C PRO A 62 8.74 -14.62 0.40
N ASN A 63 8.38 -15.82 0.84
CA ASN A 63 6.98 -16.26 0.95
C ASN A 63 6.21 -15.52 2.04
N CYS A 64 4.89 -15.40 1.87
CA CYS A 64 3.99 -14.77 2.84
C CYS A 64 3.83 -15.64 4.08
N SER A 65 4.15 -15.10 5.26
CA SER A 65 4.01 -15.80 6.55
C SER A 65 2.56 -16.18 6.88
N MET A 66 1.57 -15.52 6.26
CA MET A 66 0.16 -15.68 6.61
C MET A 66 -0.57 -16.71 5.77
N CYS A 67 -0.29 -16.76 4.47
CA CYS A 67 -0.98 -17.66 3.53
C CYS A 67 -0.04 -18.54 2.70
N ASN A 68 1.27 -18.47 2.95
CA ASN A 68 2.32 -19.22 2.23
C ASN A 68 2.47 -18.93 0.73
N ALA A 69 1.83 -17.88 0.21
CA ALA A 69 2.05 -17.42 -1.16
C ALA A 69 3.54 -17.17 -1.44
N ASP A 70 3.99 -17.39 -2.67
CA ASP A 70 5.43 -17.36 -3.04
C ASP A 70 6.10 -15.99 -2.87
N ILE A 71 5.31 -14.92 -2.91
CA ILE A 71 5.82 -13.55 -2.81
C ILE A 71 5.01 -12.80 -1.77
N ASP A 72 5.72 -12.31 -0.77
CA ASP A 72 5.21 -11.39 0.21
C ASP A 72 5.67 -9.97 -0.07
N ASP A 73 4.89 -9.24 -0.85
CA ASP A 73 5.08 -7.83 -1.10
C ASP A 73 3.86 -7.02 -0.62
N ALA A 74 3.95 -5.70 -0.74
CA ALA A 74 2.87 -4.80 -0.36
C ALA A 74 1.59 -5.04 -1.17
N ASN A 75 1.70 -5.45 -2.45
CA ASN A 75 0.52 -5.75 -3.26
C ASN A 75 -0.22 -6.96 -2.68
N HIS A 76 0.51 -8.04 -2.49
CA HIS A 76 -0.03 -9.26 -1.93
C HIS A 76 -0.61 -9.01 -0.53
N THR A 77 0.19 -8.47 0.38
CA THR A 77 -0.20 -8.24 1.78
C THR A 77 -1.47 -7.38 1.89
N VAL A 78 -1.58 -6.31 1.11
CA VAL A 78 -2.66 -5.32 1.26
C VAL A 78 -3.89 -5.68 0.43
N PHE A 79 -3.77 -6.37 -0.70
CA PHE A 79 -4.89 -6.53 -1.65
C PHE A 79 -5.27 -7.98 -1.99
N GLU A 80 -4.41 -8.96 -1.73
CA GLU A 80 -4.56 -10.34 -2.24
C GLU A 80 -4.42 -11.42 -1.18
N CYS A 81 -3.84 -11.12 -0.02
CA CYS A 81 -3.57 -12.12 1.00
C CYS A 81 -4.85 -12.63 1.66
N ASP A 82 -5.21 -13.88 1.37
CA ASP A 82 -6.38 -14.57 1.95
C ASP A 82 -6.36 -14.61 3.49
N GLY A 83 -5.17 -14.60 4.10
CA GLY A 83 -5.01 -14.51 5.56
C GLY A 83 -5.61 -13.23 6.18
N TYR A 84 -5.86 -12.19 5.37
CA TYR A 84 -6.45 -10.92 5.77
C TYR A 84 -7.81 -10.64 5.13
N GLU A 85 -8.43 -11.64 4.46
CA GLU A 85 -9.67 -11.47 3.72
C GLU A 85 -10.79 -10.85 4.57
N ASN A 86 -10.94 -11.27 5.83
CA ASN A 86 -11.95 -10.73 6.73
C ASN A 86 -11.84 -9.20 6.90
N TRP A 87 -10.63 -8.66 7.03
CA TRP A 87 -10.42 -7.22 7.17
C TRP A 87 -10.56 -6.48 5.83
N GLN A 88 -10.17 -7.12 4.73
CA GLN A 88 -10.42 -6.61 3.38
C GLN A 88 -11.92 -6.43 3.13
N GLN A 89 -12.73 -7.45 3.39
CA GLN A 89 -14.18 -7.40 3.17
C GLN A 89 -14.88 -6.37 4.05
N GLN A 90 -14.43 -6.21 5.31
CA GLN A 90 -14.92 -5.15 6.19
C GLN A 90 -14.63 -3.76 5.59
N LEU A 91 -13.40 -3.52 5.14
CA LEU A 91 -13.04 -2.25 4.50
C LEU A 91 -13.84 -2.01 3.22
N TYR A 92 -13.95 -3.00 2.34
CA TYR A 92 -14.67 -2.87 1.06
C TYR A 92 -16.15 -2.58 1.27
N THR A 93 -16.75 -3.13 2.32
CA THR A 93 -18.12 -2.82 2.72
C THR A 93 -18.28 -1.35 3.14
N GLU A 94 -17.36 -0.84 3.96
CA GLU A 94 -17.37 0.57 4.41
C GLU A 94 -17.09 1.56 3.28
N ILE A 95 -16.21 1.19 2.35
CA ILE A 95 -15.86 2.01 1.17
C ILE A 95 -16.93 1.92 0.07
N GLY A 96 -17.63 0.79 -0.01
CA GLY A 96 -18.66 0.52 -1.02
C GLY A 96 -18.13 -0.12 -2.31
N HIS A 97 -16.85 -0.48 -2.38
CA HIS A 97 -16.26 -1.24 -3.47
C HIS A 97 -14.95 -1.92 -3.05
N ARG A 98 -14.51 -2.90 -3.85
CA ARG A 98 -13.17 -3.50 -3.71
C ARG A 98 -12.10 -2.49 -4.11
N LEU A 99 -11.10 -2.28 -3.25
CA LEU A 99 -9.96 -1.44 -3.55
C LEU A 99 -8.94 -2.15 -4.41
N THR A 100 -8.24 -1.37 -5.22
CA THR A 100 -7.12 -1.81 -6.05
C THR A 100 -5.90 -0.93 -5.78
N PRO A 101 -4.69 -1.39 -6.13
CA PRO A 101 -3.50 -0.54 -6.05
C PRO A 101 -3.68 0.81 -6.78
N GLN A 102 -4.38 0.83 -7.91
CA GLN A 102 -4.56 2.01 -8.75
C GLN A 102 -5.57 3.00 -8.17
N ASP A 103 -6.57 2.55 -7.42
CA ASP A 103 -7.62 3.41 -6.88
C ASP A 103 -7.39 3.84 -5.42
N ILE A 104 -6.56 3.13 -4.64
CA ILE A 104 -6.47 3.32 -3.19
C ILE A 104 -6.16 4.77 -2.80
N ILE A 105 -5.20 5.42 -3.48
CA ILE A 105 -4.86 6.82 -3.19
C ILE A 105 -5.98 7.74 -3.62
N GLY A 106 -6.60 7.50 -4.76
CA GLY A 106 -7.80 8.22 -5.19
C GLY A 106 -8.86 8.18 -4.10
N THR A 107 -9.18 6.99 -3.60
CA THR A 107 -10.16 6.76 -2.54
C THR A 107 -9.76 7.41 -1.21
N MET A 108 -8.50 7.29 -0.79
CA MET A 108 -7.99 7.95 0.42
C MET A 108 -8.12 9.47 0.33
N LEU A 109 -7.90 10.05 -0.86
CA LEU A 109 -7.99 11.49 -1.07
C LEU A 109 -9.42 12.01 -1.27
N LEU A 110 -10.44 11.16 -1.38
CA LEU A 110 -11.84 11.61 -1.52
C LEU A 110 -12.38 12.32 -0.28
N ARG A 111 -12.19 11.73 0.92
CA ARG A 111 -12.69 12.28 2.19
C ARG A 111 -11.75 11.90 3.33
N LYS A 112 -11.70 12.70 4.40
CA LYS A 112 -10.92 12.36 5.61
C LYS A 112 -11.33 10.99 6.18
N ARG A 113 -12.63 10.66 6.15
CA ARG A 113 -13.13 9.34 6.60
C ARG A 113 -12.53 8.18 5.82
N THR A 114 -12.44 8.27 4.49
CA THR A 114 -11.89 7.18 3.67
C THR A 114 -10.38 7.04 3.89
N TRP A 115 -9.67 8.14 4.09
CA TRP A 115 -8.28 8.11 4.56
C TRP A 115 -8.15 7.36 5.88
N ASP A 116 -8.93 7.74 6.90
CA ASP A 116 -8.83 7.18 8.25
C ASP A 116 -9.16 5.66 8.25
N LEU A 117 -10.16 5.23 7.47
CA LEU A 117 -10.53 3.82 7.31
C LEU A 117 -9.40 2.99 6.69
N ILE A 118 -8.83 3.48 5.58
CA ILE A 118 -7.75 2.78 4.87
C ILE A 118 -6.47 2.76 5.71
N LEU A 119 -6.16 3.86 6.42
CA LEU A 119 -5.04 3.91 7.36
C LEU A 119 -5.20 2.88 8.49
N ALA A 120 -6.37 2.81 9.11
CA ALA A 120 -6.65 1.85 10.18
C ALA A 120 -6.56 0.40 9.69
N TYR A 121 -7.04 0.13 8.48
CA TYR A 121 -6.91 -1.17 7.83
C TYR A 121 -5.45 -1.57 7.60
N ILE A 122 -4.66 -0.71 6.96
CA ILE A 122 -3.23 -0.97 6.70
C ILE A 122 -2.48 -1.16 8.03
N HIS A 123 -2.77 -0.33 9.03
CA HIS A 123 -2.17 -0.49 10.36
C HIS A 123 -2.47 -1.87 10.94
N ARG A 124 -3.74 -2.29 10.92
CA ARG A 124 -4.15 -3.57 11.48
C ARG A 124 -3.47 -4.75 10.79
N ILE A 125 -3.39 -4.76 9.45
CA ILE A 125 -2.68 -5.80 8.71
C ILE A 125 -1.19 -5.83 9.10
N MET A 126 -0.56 -4.66 9.10
CA MET A 126 0.89 -4.58 9.28
C MET A 126 1.33 -4.88 10.71
N GLU A 127 0.44 -4.73 11.71
CA GLU A 127 0.67 -5.17 13.09
C GLU A 127 0.58 -6.70 13.29
N HIS A 128 -0.14 -7.41 12.42
CA HIS A 128 -0.38 -8.86 12.55
C HIS A 128 0.40 -9.70 11.55
N LYS A 129 1.38 -9.08 10.89
CA LYS A 129 2.29 -9.69 9.94
C LYS A 129 3.53 -10.22 10.65
#